data_AF-A0A9Q1FYV5-F1
#
_entry.id   AF-A0A9Q1FYV5-F1
#
_cell.length_a   1.000
_cell.length_b   1.000
_cell.length_c   1.000
_cell.angle_alpha   90.00
_cell.angle_beta   90.00
_cell.angle_gamma   90.00
#
_symmetry.space_group_name_H-M   'P 1'
#
loop_
_entity.id
_entity.type
_entity.pdbx_description
1 polymer ?
#
loop_
_entity_poly.entity_id
_entity_poly.type
_entity_poly.pdbx_seq_one_letter_code
_entity_poly.pdbx_strand_id
1 'polypeptide(L)'
;MNPTQCLTLPVFHAFTGSDTVSAFAGRGKKTAWETWKSFPEVNDAFQELLCMPSEVSEESRLLLERFVVLMYDRTSESTEVNDAGKQLFTQKSRTLENIPPTQAALKEHIKRTFYQANCWNQALVLDPEMPEPSDWGWTKERTEWQPLWTTLPEASKSCHELIRCRCEKGCYNLPCSALPRPAGPPGHCLKPTCRPTPPCFLAGTPLPLSPPMTPPREPSPCLHHHGLFALSPFRDFATPLPHHPGPPHTLSLPP
;
A
#
# COMPACT_ATOMS: atom_id res chain seq x y z
N MET A 1 18.11 -2.51 -17.13
CA MET A 1 17.36 -1.34 -16.66
C MET A 1 17.75 -0.20 -17.57
N ASN A 2 16.79 0.45 -18.24
CA ASN A 2 17.09 1.58 -19.13
C ASN A 2 17.22 2.89 -18.33
N PRO A 3 17.74 4.00 -18.91
CA PRO A 3 17.92 5.26 -18.18
C PRO A 3 16.64 5.78 -17.52
N THR A 4 15.51 5.70 -18.22
CA THR A 4 14.19 6.11 -17.71
C THR A 4 13.76 5.31 -16.48
N GLN A 5 13.95 3.98 -16.52
CA GLN A 5 13.66 3.10 -15.39
C GLN A 5 14.53 3.44 -14.19
N CYS A 6 15.83 3.70 -14.39
CA CYS A 6 16.72 4.11 -13.31
C CYS A 6 16.26 5.41 -12.66
N LEU A 7 15.88 6.40 -13.47
CA LEU A 7 15.39 7.70 -12.99
C LEU A 7 14.11 7.55 -12.17
N THR A 8 13.19 6.68 -12.60
CA THR A 8 11.86 6.47 -12.02
C THR A 8 11.79 5.41 -10.91
N LEU A 9 12.93 4.82 -10.54
CA LEU A 9 13.01 3.86 -9.43
C LEU A 9 12.40 4.38 -8.11
N PRO A 10 12.58 5.66 -7.70
CA PRO A 10 11.96 6.16 -6.48
C PRO A 10 10.43 6.10 -6.54
N VAL A 11 9.82 6.52 -7.66
CA VAL A 11 8.36 6.44 -7.87
C VAL A 11 7.91 4.98 -7.85
N PHE A 12 8.59 4.11 -8.59
CA PHE A 12 8.28 2.67 -8.58
C PHE A 12 8.38 2.08 -7.16
N HIS A 13 9.39 2.47 -6.39
CA HIS A 13 9.58 2.00 -5.03
C HIS A 13 8.43 2.45 -4.12
N ALA A 14 8.03 3.73 -4.15
CA ALA A 14 6.88 4.23 -3.42
C ALA A 14 5.57 3.54 -3.87
N PHE A 15 5.31 3.48 -5.17
CA PHE A 15 4.09 2.92 -5.74
C PHE A 15 3.90 1.44 -5.40
N THR A 16 4.99 0.67 -5.39
CA THR A 16 4.92 -0.77 -5.08
C THR A 16 4.96 -1.09 -3.59
N GLY A 17 5.03 -0.06 -2.74
CA GLY A 17 5.13 -0.16 -1.29
C GLY A 17 6.49 0.27 -0.76
N SER A 18 6.48 1.20 0.19
CA SER A 18 7.60 1.71 0.98
C SER A 18 7.18 1.79 2.47
N ASP A 19 8.00 2.39 3.31
CA ASP A 19 7.67 2.58 4.73
C ASP A 19 6.47 3.53 4.95
N THR A 20 6.20 4.41 3.98
CA THR A 20 5.19 5.47 4.04
C THR A 20 4.04 5.29 3.05
N VAL A 21 4.21 4.45 2.02
CA VAL A 21 3.18 4.15 1.03
C VAL A 21 2.88 2.65 1.08
N SER A 22 1.60 2.31 1.22
CA SER A 22 1.14 0.92 1.34
C SER A 22 1.55 0.05 0.15
N ALA A 23 1.80 -1.23 0.37
CA ALA A 23 1.97 -2.21 -0.71
C ALA A 23 0.63 -2.75 -1.25
N PHE A 24 0.65 -3.31 -2.45
CA PHE A 24 -0.48 -4.06 -3.00
C PHE A 24 -0.53 -5.48 -2.41
N ALA A 25 -1.69 -5.88 -1.88
CA ALA A 25 -1.87 -7.18 -1.22
C ALA A 25 -1.49 -8.34 -2.16
N GLY A 26 -0.71 -9.29 -1.66
CA GLY A 26 -0.26 -10.44 -2.45
C GLY A 26 0.68 -10.12 -3.63
N ARG A 27 1.15 -8.87 -3.79
CA ARG A 27 2.04 -8.46 -4.88
C ARG A 27 3.34 -7.87 -4.33
N GLY A 28 4.43 -8.61 -4.52
CA GLY A 28 5.77 -8.16 -4.15
C GLY A 28 6.46 -7.36 -5.26
N LYS A 29 7.59 -6.72 -4.92
CA LYS A 29 8.42 -5.96 -5.88
C LYS A 29 8.88 -6.80 -7.08
N LYS A 30 9.08 -8.11 -6.92
CA LYS A 30 9.38 -9.03 -8.03
C LYS A 30 8.24 -9.05 -9.06
N THR A 31 6.99 -9.19 -8.60
CA THR A 31 5.81 -9.20 -9.48
C THR A 31 5.68 -7.86 -10.21
N ALA A 32 5.78 -6.75 -9.47
CA ALA A 32 5.71 -5.42 -10.05
C ALA A 32 6.84 -5.15 -11.07
N TRP A 33 8.06 -5.62 -10.78
CA TRP A 33 9.20 -5.49 -11.68
C TRP A 33 9.02 -6.29 -12.97
N GLU A 34 8.49 -7.51 -12.88
CA GLU A 34 8.14 -8.31 -14.04
C GLU A 34 7.05 -7.65 -14.88
N THR A 35 6.02 -7.09 -14.25
CA THR A 35 4.96 -6.32 -14.92
C THR A 35 5.53 -5.08 -15.62
N TRP A 36 6.45 -4.35 -14.99
CA TRP A 36 7.10 -3.18 -15.59
C TRP A 36 7.90 -3.52 -16.84
N LYS A 37 8.59 -4.66 -16.85
CA LYS A 37 9.28 -5.14 -18.05
C LYS A 37 8.33 -5.46 -19.21
N SER A 38 7.13 -5.95 -18.92
CA SER A 38 6.12 -6.29 -19.94
C SER A 38 5.21 -5.13 -20.35
N PHE A 39 5.22 -4.03 -19.61
CA PHE A 39 4.38 -2.86 -19.85
C PHE A 39 5.21 -1.57 -19.67
N PRO A 40 6.14 -1.29 -20.59
CA PRO A 40 7.04 -0.13 -20.52
C PRO A 40 6.31 1.22 -20.66
N GLU A 41 5.08 1.26 -21.15
CA GLU A 41 4.25 2.46 -21.31
C GLU A 41 4.01 3.16 -19.97
N VAL A 42 4.01 2.43 -18.85
CA VAL A 42 3.92 3.02 -17.50
C VAL A 42 5.07 4.00 -17.17
N ASN A 43 6.16 3.97 -17.94
CA ASN A 43 7.27 4.92 -17.76
C ASN A 43 6.81 6.38 -17.91
N ASP A 44 5.84 6.67 -18.76
CA ASP A 44 5.35 8.03 -18.96
C ASP A 44 4.67 8.52 -17.68
N ALA A 45 3.85 7.66 -17.05
CA ALA A 45 3.24 7.95 -15.76
C ALA A 45 4.25 8.10 -14.63
N PHE A 46 5.25 7.21 -14.55
CA PHE A 46 6.27 7.35 -13.51
C PHE A 46 7.16 8.59 -13.69
N GLN A 47 7.42 9.01 -14.93
CA GLN A 47 8.14 10.26 -15.20
C GLN A 47 7.30 11.48 -14.81
N GLU A 48 6.01 11.49 -15.15
CA GLU A 48 5.12 12.58 -14.75
C GLU A 48 5.11 12.74 -13.22
N LEU A 49 5.01 11.64 -12.48
CA LEU A 49 5.03 11.66 -11.01
C LEU A 49 6.36 12.16 -10.42
N LEU A 50 7.48 12.10 -11.14
CA LEU A 50 8.74 12.74 -10.73
C LEU A 50 8.77 14.25 -11.01
N CYS A 51 8.08 14.70 -12.06
CA CYS A 51 8.13 16.08 -12.55
C CYS A 51 7.24 17.04 -11.77
N MET A 52 6.68 16.60 -10.64
CA MET A 52 5.96 17.48 -9.72
C MET A 52 4.74 18.21 -10.29
N PRO A 53 3.83 17.55 -11.03
CA PRO A 53 2.59 18.18 -11.46
C PRO A 53 1.73 18.66 -10.27
N SER A 54 0.91 19.68 -10.52
CA SER A 54 -0.13 20.14 -9.59
C SER A 54 -1.26 19.12 -9.43
N GLU A 55 -1.48 18.27 -10.44
CA GLU A 55 -2.46 17.18 -10.45
C GLU A 55 -1.96 16.07 -11.38
N VAL A 56 -2.19 14.81 -11.01
CA VAL A 56 -1.84 13.66 -11.87
C VAL A 56 -2.79 13.61 -13.07
N SER A 57 -2.23 13.60 -14.28
CA SER A 57 -3.02 13.55 -15.51
C SER A 57 -3.88 12.28 -15.60
N GLU A 58 -5.01 12.39 -16.30
CA GLU A 58 -5.87 11.24 -16.55
C GLU A 58 -5.15 10.14 -17.35
N GLU A 59 -4.27 10.49 -18.29
CA GLU A 59 -3.46 9.52 -19.03
C GLU A 59 -2.54 8.71 -18.11
N SER A 60 -1.81 9.39 -17.22
CA SER A 60 -0.96 8.73 -16.23
C SER A 60 -1.76 7.89 -15.25
N ARG A 61 -2.94 8.36 -14.85
CA ARG A 61 -3.86 7.57 -14.02
C ARG A 61 -4.29 6.28 -14.71
N LEU A 62 -4.63 6.32 -16.00
CA LEU A 62 -5.01 5.15 -16.79
C LEU A 62 -3.84 4.16 -16.96
N LEU A 63 -2.63 4.65 -17.18
CA LEU A 63 -1.42 3.82 -17.27
C LEU A 63 -1.12 3.11 -15.94
N LEU A 64 -1.21 3.82 -14.82
CA LEU A 64 -1.01 3.26 -13.48
C LEU A 64 -2.10 2.25 -13.14
N GLU A 65 -3.34 2.52 -13.53
CA GLU A 65 -4.47 1.61 -13.37
C GLU A 65 -4.27 0.31 -14.16
N ARG A 66 -3.90 0.43 -15.45
CA ARG A 66 -3.55 -0.73 -16.29
C ARG A 66 -2.39 -1.53 -15.72
N PHE A 67 -1.35 -0.85 -15.22
CA PHE A 67 -0.20 -1.49 -14.60
C PHE A 67 -0.63 -2.34 -13.38
N VAL A 68 -1.50 -1.81 -12.51
CA VAL A 68 -2.04 -2.56 -11.38
C VAL A 68 -2.88 -3.74 -11.84
N VAL A 69 -3.72 -3.60 -12.86
CA VAL A 69 -4.46 -4.75 -13.42
C VAL A 69 -3.49 -5.87 -13.82
N LEU A 70 -2.43 -5.54 -14.57
CA LEU A 70 -1.43 -6.51 -15.02
C LEU A 70 -0.60 -7.11 -13.88
N MET A 71 -0.49 -6.44 -12.73
CA MET A 71 0.11 -7.05 -11.52
C MET A 71 -0.77 -8.16 -10.95
N TYR A 72 -2.09 -8.04 -11.04
CA TYR A 72 -3.04 -9.04 -10.49
C TYR A 72 -3.41 -10.13 -11.50
N ASP A 73 -3.46 -9.78 -12.78
CA ASP A 73 -3.72 -10.69 -13.89
C ASP A 73 -3.01 -10.21 -15.16
N ARG A 74 -1.88 -10.84 -15.47
CA ARG A 74 -1.07 -10.54 -16.65
C ARG A 74 -1.77 -10.81 -17.98
N THR A 75 -2.82 -11.63 -17.96
CA THR A 75 -3.59 -12.00 -19.14
C THR A 75 -4.84 -11.15 -19.33
N SER A 76 -5.11 -10.23 -18.40
CA SER A 76 -6.30 -9.39 -18.42
C SER A 76 -6.31 -8.41 -19.59
N GLU A 77 -7.44 -8.36 -20.28
CA GLU A 77 -7.74 -7.35 -21.30
C GLU A 77 -8.29 -6.06 -20.68
N SER A 78 -8.72 -6.07 -19.42
CA SER A 78 -9.30 -4.91 -18.74
C SER A 78 -8.26 -3.84 -18.42
N THR A 79 -8.54 -2.60 -18.77
CA THR A 79 -7.70 -1.45 -18.42
C THR A 79 -8.00 -0.88 -17.03
N GLU A 80 -9.16 -1.22 -16.47
CA GLU A 80 -9.67 -0.66 -15.22
C GLU A 80 -9.63 -1.68 -14.07
N VAL A 81 -9.21 -1.23 -12.87
CA VAL A 81 -9.07 -2.12 -11.70
C VAL A 81 -10.41 -2.60 -11.18
N ASN A 82 -11.47 -1.80 -11.30
CA ASN A 82 -12.80 -2.22 -10.87
C ASN A 82 -13.33 -3.36 -11.74
N ASP A 83 -13.12 -3.31 -13.05
CA ASP A 83 -13.59 -4.35 -13.97
C ASP A 83 -12.75 -5.62 -13.87
N ALA A 84 -11.42 -5.49 -13.79
CA ALA A 84 -10.54 -6.61 -13.46
C ALA A 84 -10.91 -7.23 -12.10
N GLY A 85 -11.22 -6.39 -11.11
CA GLY A 85 -11.68 -6.82 -9.79
C GLY A 85 -12.97 -7.63 -9.84
N LYS A 86 -13.98 -7.16 -10.59
CA LYS A 86 -15.23 -7.91 -10.81
C LYS A 86 -14.97 -9.27 -11.45
N GLN A 87 -14.17 -9.31 -12.51
CA GLN A 87 -13.85 -10.56 -13.21
C GLN A 87 -13.13 -11.55 -12.27
N LEU A 88 -12.09 -11.09 -11.56
CA LEU A 88 -11.32 -11.90 -10.63
C LEU A 88 -12.16 -12.38 -9.44
N PHE A 89 -13.12 -11.57 -8.98
CA PHE A 89 -14.04 -11.95 -7.92
C PHE A 89 -14.97 -13.11 -8.32
N THR A 90 -15.34 -13.23 -9.61
CA THR A 90 -16.20 -14.31 -10.09
C THR A 90 -15.47 -15.65 -10.31
N GLN A 91 -14.13 -15.64 -10.33
CA GLN A 91 -13.34 -16.85 -10.50
C GLN A 91 -13.34 -17.68 -9.21
N LYS A 92 -13.56 -18.99 -9.31
CA LYS A 92 -13.53 -19.90 -8.15
C LYS A 92 -12.15 -19.86 -7.48
N SER A 93 -12.13 -19.89 -6.14
CA SER A 93 -10.92 -20.08 -5.31
C SER A 93 -9.95 -18.91 -5.13
N ARG A 94 -10.33 -17.65 -5.39
CA ARG A 94 -9.44 -16.51 -5.07
C ARG A 94 -9.72 -15.91 -3.68
N THR A 95 -8.65 -15.76 -2.89
CA THR A 95 -8.66 -14.98 -1.64
C THR A 95 -8.77 -13.49 -1.95
N LEU A 96 -9.21 -12.67 -0.99
CA LEU A 96 -9.34 -11.21 -1.16
C LEU A 96 -8.02 -10.54 -1.61
N GLU A 97 -6.88 -11.10 -1.21
CA GLU A 97 -5.54 -10.65 -1.60
C GLU A 97 -5.25 -10.82 -3.11
N ASN A 98 -6.09 -11.55 -3.84
CA ASN A 98 -5.95 -11.75 -5.27
C ASN A 98 -6.86 -10.83 -6.11
N ILE A 99 -7.49 -9.84 -5.49
CA ILE A 99 -8.34 -8.84 -6.15
C ILE A 99 -7.61 -7.49 -6.10
N PRO A 100 -7.50 -6.76 -7.22
CA PRO A 100 -6.91 -5.43 -7.23
C PRO A 100 -7.69 -4.47 -6.31
N PRO A 101 -7.06 -3.37 -5.84
CA PRO A 101 -7.77 -2.34 -5.11
C PRO A 101 -8.89 -1.74 -5.96
N THR A 102 -9.86 -1.10 -5.30
CA THR A 102 -10.85 -0.29 -6.03
C THR A 102 -10.18 0.93 -6.66
N GLN A 103 -10.78 1.48 -7.71
CA GLN A 103 -10.26 2.69 -8.36
C GLN A 103 -10.16 3.88 -7.38
N ALA A 104 -11.12 4.00 -6.45
CA ALA A 104 -11.09 5.02 -5.40
C ALA A 104 -9.88 4.86 -4.45
N ALA A 105 -9.57 3.63 -4.03
CA ALA A 105 -8.41 3.36 -3.20
C ALA A 105 -7.10 3.55 -3.98
N LEU A 106 -7.07 3.15 -5.26
CA LEU A 106 -5.92 3.34 -6.12
C LEU A 106 -5.62 4.84 -6.35
N LYS A 107 -6.65 5.68 -6.52
CA LYS A 107 -6.49 7.13 -6.67
C LYS A 107 -5.75 7.75 -5.49
N GLU A 108 -6.17 7.43 -4.26
CA GLU A 108 -5.49 7.94 -3.06
C GLU A 108 -4.09 7.35 -2.88
N HIS A 109 -3.87 6.10 -3.30
CA HIS A 109 -2.54 5.49 -3.31
C HIS A 109 -1.58 6.16 -4.31
N ILE A 110 -2.05 6.53 -5.52
CA ILE A 110 -1.26 7.30 -6.51
C ILE A 110 -0.86 8.65 -5.92
N LYS A 111 -1.79 9.34 -5.26
CA LYS A 111 -1.50 10.62 -4.59
C LYS A 111 -0.42 10.50 -3.52
N ARG A 112 -0.47 9.47 -2.67
CA ARG A 112 0.58 9.23 -1.67
C ARG A 112 1.92 8.86 -2.29
N THR A 113 1.89 8.09 -3.38
CA THR A 113 3.09 7.76 -4.16
C THR A 113 3.77 9.01 -4.67
N PHE A 114 2.99 9.92 -5.27
CA PHE A 114 3.46 11.22 -5.73
C PHE A 114 4.11 12.01 -4.59
N TYR A 115 3.39 12.18 -3.48
CA TYR A 115 3.89 12.92 -2.32
C TYR A 115 5.22 12.36 -1.80
N GLN A 116 5.32 11.03 -1.70
CA GLN A 116 6.54 10.39 -1.22
C GLN A 116 7.70 10.52 -2.21
N ALA A 117 7.44 10.36 -3.51
CA ALA A 117 8.45 10.54 -4.54
C ALA A 117 8.98 11.97 -4.55
N ASN A 118 8.09 12.95 -4.34
CA ASN A 118 8.46 14.35 -4.20
C ASN A 118 9.42 14.58 -3.03
N CYS A 119 9.08 14.07 -1.83
CA CYS A 119 9.95 14.16 -0.66
C CYS A 119 11.38 13.69 -0.97
N TRP A 120 11.51 12.59 -1.71
CA TRP A 120 12.82 12.06 -2.09
C TRP A 120 13.50 12.87 -3.20
N ASN A 121 12.75 13.35 -4.18
CA ASN A 121 13.28 14.14 -5.28
C ASN A 121 13.85 15.49 -4.81
N GLN A 122 13.27 16.05 -3.74
CA GLN A 122 13.71 17.30 -3.13
C GLN A 122 14.68 17.11 -1.95
N ALA A 123 15.22 15.92 -1.72
CA ALA A 123 16.04 15.62 -0.53
C ALA A 123 17.32 16.47 -0.40
N LEU A 124 17.80 17.06 -1.50
CA LEU A 124 18.99 17.92 -1.53
C LEU A 124 18.65 19.42 -1.61
N VAL A 125 17.36 19.77 -1.70
CA VAL A 125 16.90 21.16 -1.73
C VAL A 125 16.85 21.67 -0.30
N LEU A 126 17.44 22.85 -0.09
CA LEU A 126 17.33 23.55 1.19
C LEU A 126 15.94 24.18 1.27
N ASP A 127 15.16 23.80 2.30
CA ASP A 127 13.78 24.24 2.52
C ASP A 127 12.84 23.94 1.34
N PRO A 128 12.57 22.65 1.05
CA PRO A 128 11.75 22.26 -0.09
C PRO A 128 10.29 22.65 0.11
N GLU A 129 9.70 23.26 -0.92
CA GLU A 129 8.27 23.51 -0.95
C GLU A 129 7.54 22.18 -1.19
N MET A 130 6.78 21.75 -0.19
CA MET A 130 5.96 20.54 -0.23
C MET A 130 4.49 20.92 -0.37
N PRO A 131 3.72 20.22 -1.22
CA PRO A 131 2.29 20.45 -1.30
C PRO A 131 1.60 20.03 0.00
N GLU A 132 0.38 20.54 0.23
CA GLU A 132 -0.40 20.19 1.42
C GLU A 132 -0.76 18.70 1.44
N PRO A 133 -0.41 17.93 2.49
CA PRO A 133 -0.64 16.48 2.51
C PRO A 133 -2.12 16.08 2.31
N SER A 134 -3.05 16.93 2.77
CA SER A 134 -4.51 16.71 2.62
C SER A 134 -4.95 16.54 1.17
N ASP A 135 -4.30 17.24 0.24
CA ASP A 135 -4.62 17.15 -1.19
C ASP A 135 -4.07 15.85 -1.80
N TRP A 136 -3.07 15.25 -1.14
CA TRP A 136 -2.26 14.15 -1.63
C TRP A 136 -2.48 12.83 -0.87
N GLY A 137 -3.73 12.54 -0.54
CA GLY A 137 -4.15 11.22 -0.06
C GLY A 137 -3.85 10.96 1.41
N TRP A 138 -3.70 12.04 2.19
CA TRP A 138 -3.63 12.03 3.64
C TRP A 138 -4.81 12.79 4.24
N THR A 139 -5.13 12.48 5.48
CA THR A 139 -6.09 13.24 6.29
C THR A 139 -5.47 13.54 7.63
N LYS A 140 -5.78 14.71 8.20
CA LYS A 140 -5.24 15.13 9.49
C LYS A 140 -6.23 14.76 10.59
N GLU A 141 -5.87 13.77 11.40
CA GLU A 141 -6.64 13.40 12.58
C GLU A 141 -5.97 13.95 13.83
N ARG A 142 -6.61 14.94 14.46
CA ARG A 142 -6.08 15.70 15.61
C ARG A 142 -4.75 16.38 15.27
N THR A 143 -3.65 15.67 15.42
CA THR A 143 -2.27 16.14 15.22
C THR A 143 -1.45 15.22 14.32
N GLU A 144 -1.99 14.09 13.90
CA GLU A 144 -1.27 13.07 13.13
C GLU A 144 -1.86 12.96 11.72
N TRP A 145 -0.97 12.73 10.76
CA TRP A 145 -1.35 12.42 9.38
C TRP A 145 -1.66 10.93 9.26
N GLN A 146 -2.86 10.62 8.76
CA GLN A 146 -3.31 9.27 8.48
C GLN A 146 -3.57 9.12 6.98
N PRO A 147 -3.26 7.97 6.37
CA PRO A 147 -3.59 7.75 4.97
C PRO A 147 -5.11 7.82 4.74
N LEU A 148 -5.54 8.59 3.74
CA LEU A 148 -6.90 8.48 3.21
C LEU A 148 -6.97 7.21 2.35
N TRP A 149 -7.50 6.13 2.90
CA TRP A 149 -7.46 4.82 2.23
C TRP A 149 -8.36 4.72 1.01
N THR A 150 -9.55 5.33 1.06
CA THR A 150 -10.57 5.29 0.01
C THR A 150 -11.61 6.37 0.29
N THR A 151 -12.26 6.86 -0.76
CA THR A 151 -13.43 7.75 -0.67
C THR A 151 -14.76 6.98 -0.69
N LEU A 152 -14.72 5.66 -0.90
CA LEU A 152 -15.91 4.83 -0.87
C LEU A 152 -16.37 4.58 0.57
N PRO A 153 -17.70 4.49 0.81
CA PRO A 153 -18.23 4.03 2.08
C PRO A 153 -17.78 2.59 2.37
N GLU A 154 -17.69 2.25 3.66
CA GLU A 154 -17.41 0.87 4.06
C GLU A 154 -18.41 -0.09 3.44
N ALA A 155 -17.93 -1.22 2.91
CA ALA A 155 -18.78 -2.22 2.26
C ALA A 155 -19.95 -2.69 3.16
N SER A 156 -19.74 -2.74 4.48
CA SER A 156 -20.76 -3.08 5.48
C SER A 156 -21.94 -2.09 5.52
N LYS A 157 -21.70 -0.83 5.16
CA LYS A 157 -22.69 0.25 5.11
C LYS A 157 -23.42 0.31 3.77
N SER A 158 -22.85 -0.26 2.71
CA SER A 158 -23.38 -0.13 1.34
C SER A 158 -23.90 -1.42 0.71
N CYS A 159 -23.47 -2.60 1.17
CA CYS A 159 -23.84 -3.87 0.57
C CYS A 159 -24.54 -4.79 1.58
N HIS A 160 -25.82 -4.52 1.85
CA HIS A 160 -26.65 -5.37 2.72
C HIS A 160 -26.83 -6.80 2.16
N GLU A 161 -26.76 -6.98 0.84
CA GLU A 161 -26.89 -8.27 0.16
C GLU A 161 -25.73 -9.24 0.44
N LEU A 162 -24.57 -8.71 0.83
CA LEU A 162 -23.41 -9.52 1.23
C LEU A 162 -23.50 -10.00 2.70
N ILE A 163 -24.49 -9.51 3.46
CA ILE A 163 -24.75 -9.92 4.83
C ILE A 163 -25.61 -11.18 4.82
N ARG A 164 -24.96 -12.35 4.90
CA ARG A 164 -25.67 -13.64 5.00
C ARG A 164 -25.94 -14.00 6.46
N CYS A 165 -27.15 -14.51 6.76
CA CYS A 165 -27.37 -15.20 8.05
C CYS A 165 -26.59 -16.52 8.06
N ARG A 166 -25.88 -16.83 9.16
CA ARG A 166 -25.38 -18.18 9.49
C ARG A 166 -26.45 -19.01 10.22
N CYS A 167 -27.63 -19.10 9.64
CA CYS A 167 -28.70 -19.88 10.22
C CYS A 167 -28.43 -21.39 9.91
N GLU A 168 -28.00 -22.18 10.91
CA GLU A 168 -27.61 -23.61 10.74
C GLU A 168 -28.77 -24.52 10.33
N LYS A 169 -29.99 -24.16 10.70
CA LYS A 169 -31.23 -24.77 10.22
C LYS A 169 -31.92 -23.69 9.40
N GLY A 170 -32.05 -23.92 8.09
CA GLY A 170 -32.42 -22.89 7.11
C GLY A 170 -33.58 -21.99 7.52
N CYS A 171 -33.60 -20.75 7.05
CA CYS A 171 -34.71 -19.83 7.29
C CYS A 171 -35.96 -20.28 6.52
N TYR A 172 -36.73 -21.19 7.12
CA TYR A 172 -38.06 -21.50 6.63
C TYR A 172 -38.98 -20.31 6.92
N ASN A 173 -39.37 -19.62 5.84
CA ASN A 173 -40.55 -18.77 5.69
C ASN A 173 -40.38 -17.25 5.53
N LEU A 174 -39.20 -16.64 5.68
CA LEU A 174 -39.00 -15.22 5.31
C LEU A 174 -37.56 -14.94 4.83
N PRO A 175 -37.36 -14.24 3.70
CA PRO A 175 -36.07 -13.65 3.35
C PRO A 175 -35.62 -12.69 4.45
N CYS A 176 -34.35 -12.76 4.88
CA CYS A 176 -33.80 -11.89 5.93
C CYS A 176 -33.83 -10.39 5.53
N SER A 177 -34.08 -10.10 4.25
CA SER A 177 -34.33 -8.77 3.68
C SER A 177 -35.70 -8.17 4.01
N ALA A 178 -36.63 -8.94 4.60
CA ALA A 178 -38.04 -8.53 4.76
C ALA A 178 -38.47 -8.16 6.19
N LEU A 179 -37.55 -8.05 7.16
CA LEU A 179 -37.90 -7.59 8.50
C LEU A 179 -37.73 -6.06 8.62
N PRO A 180 -38.79 -5.31 8.98
CA PRO A 180 -38.65 -3.91 9.36
C PRO A 180 -37.69 -3.81 10.55
N ARG A 181 -36.64 -3.00 10.46
CA ARG A 181 -35.80 -2.68 11.62
C ARG A 181 -36.63 -1.80 12.55
N PRO A 182 -36.93 -2.21 13.80
CA PRO A 182 -37.42 -1.24 14.77
C PRO A 182 -36.28 -0.26 15.10
N ALA A 183 -36.63 1.01 15.28
CA ALA A 183 -35.73 2.03 15.80
C ALA A 183 -35.34 1.68 17.24
N GLY A 184 -34.23 0.94 17.39
CA GLY A 184 -33.66 0.52 18.66
C GLY A 184 -32.16 0.22 18.50
N PRO A 185 -31.40 0.12 19.60
CA PRO A 185 -29.94 -0.02 19.54
C PRO A 185 -29.53 -1.28 18.76
N PRO A 186 -28.39 -1.24 18.03
CA PRO A 186 -28.05 -2.25 17.05
C PRO A 186 -27.69 -3.57 17.74
N GLY A 187 -28.48 -4.64 17.56
CA GLY A 187 -28.01 -5.98 17.96
C GLY A 187 -28.99 -7.12 18.22
N HIS A 188 -30.31 -6.94 18.20
CA HIS A 188 -31.20 -8.04 18.62
C HIS A 188 -32.15 -8.52 17.51
N CYS A 189 -31.86 -9.72 17.00
CA CYS A 189 -32.78 -10.52 16.20
C CYS A 189 -33.68 -11.32 17.17
N LEU A 190 -35.00 -11.20 17.07
CA LEU A 190 -35.99 -11.76 18.01
C LEU A 190 -36.16 -13.30 17.94
N LYS A 191 -35.19 -14.05 17.42
CA LYS A 191 -35.16 -15.51 17.51
C LYS A 191 -33.97 -15.97 18.37
N PRO A 192 -34.18 -16.77 19.43
CA PRO A 192 -33.15 -17.14 20.41
C PRO A 192 -31.98 -17.98 19.83
N THR A 193 -32.06 -18.40 18.56
CA THR A 193 -31.02 -19.18 17.87
C THR A 193 -30.19 -18.39 16.85
N CYS A 194 -30.48 -17.09 16.64
CA CYS A 194 -29.74 -16.27 15.70
C CYS A 194 -28.75 -15.37 16.46
N ARG A 195 -27.48 -15.79 16.54
CA ARG A 195 -26.41 -14.84 16.89
C ARG A 195 -26.13 -13.95 15.67
N PRO A 196 -26.28 -12.62 15.76
CA PRO A 196 -25.66 -11.75 14.77
C PRO A 196 -24.15 -11.97 14.86
N THR A 197 -23.54 -12.50 13.80
CA THR A 197 -22.13 -12.26 13.58
C THR A 197 -22.02 -10.83 13.08
N PRO A 198 -21.31 -9.92 13.77
CA PRO A 198 -20.78 -8.77 13.06
C PRO A 198 -19.99 -9.30 11.84
N PRO A 199 -19.93 -8.57 10.71
CA PRO A 199 -18.93 -8.87 9.70
C PRO A 199 -17.62 -9.01 10.45
N CYS A 200 -16.92 -10.15 10.28
CA CYS A 200 -15.75 -10.54 11.07
C CYS A 200 -15.08 -9.30 11.64
N PHE A 201 -15.22 -9.07 12.96
CA PHE A 201 -14.50 -7.97 13.57
C PHE A 201 -13.06 -8.13 13.12
N LEU A 202 -12.59 -7.05 12.50
CA LEU A 202 -11.26 -6.81 11.98
C LEU A 202 -10.27 -7.02 13.13
N ALA A 203 -9.98 -8.27 13.46
CA ALA A 203 -8.78 -8.67 14.15
C ALA A 203 -7.85 -9.26 13.10
N GLY A 204 -7.61 -8.49 12.03
CA GLY A 204 -6.23 -8.42 11.59
C GLY A 204 -5.48 -7.88 12.78
N THR A 205 -4.56 -8.66 13.34
CA THR A 205 -3.47 -8.09 14.12
C THR A 205 -3.04 -6.81 13.43
N PRO A 206 -2.96 -5.66 14.12
CA PRO A 206 -2.43 -4.47 13.49
C PRO A 206 -1.10 -4.89 12.86
N LEU A 207 -1.02 -4.82 11.53
CA LEU A 207 0.28 -4.65 10.89
C LEU A 207 0.93 -3.51 11.68
N PRO A 208 2.20 -3.65 12.11
CA PRO A 208 2.83 -2.65 12.95
C PRO A 208 2.58 -1.29 12.29
N LEU A 209 1.88 -0.41 13.01
CA LEU A 209 1.74 0.97 12.60
C LEU A 209 3.15 1.44 12.26
N SER A 210 3.39 1.79 11.00
CA SER A 210 4.58 2.57 10.68
C SER A 210 4.60 3.73 11.67
N PRO A 211 5.74 4.02 12.31
CA PRO A 211 5.81 5.07 13.31
C PRO A 211 5.27 6.38 12.71
N PRO A 212 4.54 7.19 13.49
CA PRO A 212 4.08 8.49 13.02
C PRO A 212 5.29 9.29 12.52
N MET A 213 5.12 9.98 11.40
CA MET A 213 6.14 10.90 10.88
C MET A 213 6.48 11.91 11.98
N THR A 214 7.71 11.87 12.49
CA THR A 214 8.30 13.03 13.17
C THR A 214 8.55 14.11 12.13
N PRO A 215 8.06 15.35 12.33
CA PRO A 215 8.34 16.46 11.43
C PRO A 215 9.84 16.74 11.37
N PRO A 216 10.37 17.29 10.24
CA PRO A 216 11.72 17.83 10.23
C PRO A 216 11.84 18.89 11.32
N ARG A 217 12.84 18.76 12.18
CA ARG A 217 13.14 19.80 13.20
C ARG A 217 13.44 21.10 12.47
N GLU A 218 12.80 22.19 12.88
CA GLU A 218 13.25 23.53 12.52
C GLU A 218 14.76 23.69 12.83
N PRO A 219 15.53 24.39 12.00
CA PRO A 219 16.94 24.63 12.25
C PRO A 219 17.08 25.65 13.39
N SER A 220 17.24 25.17 14.62
CA SER A 220 17.75 25.99 15.72
C SER A 220 19.28 25.99 15.71
N PRO A 221 19.92 27.13 16.02
CA PRO A 221 21.32 27.38 15.73
C PRO A 221 22.27 26.60 16.66
N CYS A 222 23.41 26.22 16.09
CA CYS A 222 24.46 25.41 16.70
C CYS A 222 24.84 25.81 18.13
N LEU A 223 24.82 24.84 19.06
CA LEU A 223 25.62 24.87 20.28
C LEU A 223 26.29 23.50 20.46
N HIS A 224 27.62 23.53 20.51
CA HIS A 224 28.45 22.40 20.92
C HIS A 224 28.16 22.06 22.38
N HIS A 225 27.84 20.80 22.71
CA HIS A 225 28.42 20.09 23.85
C HIS A 225 28.06 18.59 23.86
N HIS A 226 29.02 17.79 24.31
CA HIS A 226 29.01 16.35 24.53
C HIS A 226 27.81 15.81 25.34
N GLY A 227 27.36 14.59 25.02
CA GLY A 227 26.58 13.75 25.96
C GLY A 227 25.82 12.61 25.31
N LEU A 228 26.13 11.38 25.75
CA LEU A 228 25.54 10.09 25.35
C LEU A 228 24.00 10.06 25.45
N PHE A 229 23.35 9.29 24.57
CA PHE A 229 22.41 8.23 24.98
C PHE A 229 22.32 7.13 23.91
N ALA A 230 22.47 5.90 24.39
CA ALA A 230 22.53 4.66 23.64
C ALA A 230 21.13 4.11 23.32
N LEU A 231 20.96 3.43 22.18
CA LEU A 231 20.18 2.20 22.06
C LEU A 231 20.73 1.31 20.93
N SER A 232 21.18 0.13 21.32
CA SER A 232 21.32 -1.11 20.54
C SER A 232 20.75 -2.23 21.47
N PRO A 233 20.38 -3.45 21.03
CA PRO A 233 20.72 -4.09 19.76
C PRO A 233 19.58 -4.88 19.07
N PHE A 234 19.64 -4.96 17.74
CA PHE A 234 19.07 -6.11 17.02
C PHE A 234 20.13 -7.21 16.96
N ARG A 235 19.75 -8.41 17.40
CA ARG A 235 20.57 -9.62 17.40
C ARG A 235 20.85 -10.08 15.97
N ASP A 236 22.13 -10.23 15.67
CA ASP A 236 22.67 -11.03 14.60
C ASP A 236 22.32 -12.51 14.76
N PHE A 237 21.89 -13.15 13.67
CA PHE A 237 22.11 -14.57 13.43
C PHE A 237 23.01 -14.71 12.21
N ALA A 238 24.32 -14.65 12.45
CA ALA A 238 25.34 -15.20 11.56
C ALA A 238 26.16 -16.19 12.38
N THR A 239 25.98 -17.49 12.14
CA THR A 239 26.92 -18.52 12.61
C THR A 239 28.16 -18.52 11.71
N PRO A 240 29.38 -18.60 12.27
CA PRO A 240 30.62 -18.55 11.51
C PRO A 240 31.02 -19.94 10.96
N LEU A 241 31.57 -19.97 9.75
CA LEU A 241 32.29 -21.13 9.19
C LEU A 241 33.81 -20.87 9.22
N PRO A 242 34.63 -21.93 9.33
CA PRO A 242 35.99 -21.87 9.87
C PRO A 242 37.04 -21.33 8.90
N HIS A 243 38.07 -20.69 9.47
CA HIS A 243 39.28 -20.24 8.81
C HIS A 243 40.12 -21.41 8.26
N HIS A 244 40.43 -21.36 6.96
CA HIS A 244 41.53 -22.11 6.38
C HIS A 244 42.76 -21.19 6.22
N PRO A 245 43.98 -21.62 6.61
CA PRO A 245 45.20 -20.87 6.35
C PRO A 245 45.62 -21.04 4.88
N GLY A 246 45.80 -19.92 4.17
CA GLY A 246 46.37 -19.90 2.82
C GLY A 246 47.90 -20.06 2.82
N PRO A 247 48.51 -20.55 1.72
CA PRO A 247 49.95 -20.80 1.62
C PRO A 247 50.76 -19.50 1.42
N PRO A 248 52.08 -19.50 1.74
CA PRO A 248 52.90 -18.31 1.70
C PRO A 248 53.26 -17.89 0.26
N HIS A 249 53.14 -16.59 -0.03
CA HIS A 249 53.62 -15.98 -1.27
C HIS A 249 55.14 -15.76 -1.21
N THR A 250 55.87 -16.45 -2.08
CA THR A 250 57.28 -16.14 -2.40
C THR A 250 57.35 -14.96 -3.39
N LEU A 251 58.02 -13.89 -2.97
CA LEU A 251 58.42 -12.78 -3.86
C LEU A 251 59.69 -13.18 -4.61
N SER A 252 59.59 -13.33 -5.93
CA SER A 252 60.75 -13.41 -6.83
C SER A 252 60.88 -12.11 -7.61
N LEU A 253 61.98 -11.39 -7.40
CA LEU A 253 62.46 -10.29 -8.25
C LEU A 253 63.23 -10.86 -9.46
N PRO A 254 63.04 -10.34 -10.69
CA PRO A 254 63.88 -10.69 -11.84
C PRO A 254 65.16 -9.81 -11.90
N PRO A 255 66.18 -10.26 -12.66
CA PRO A 255 67.52 -9.66 -12.70
C PRO A 255 67.62 -8.32 -13.42
#